data_AF-A0A953ULC2-F1
#
_entry.id   AF-A0A953ULC2-F1
#
_cell.length_a   1.000
_cell.length_b   1.000
_cell.length_c   1.000
_cell.angle_alpha   90.00
_cell.angle_beta   90.00
_cell.angle_gamma   90.00
#
_symmetry.space_group_name_H-M   'P 1'
#
loop_
_entity.id
_entity.type
_entity.pdbx_description
1 polymer ?
#
loop_
_entity_poly.entity_id
_entity_poly.type
_entity_poly.pdbx_seq_one_letter_code
_entity_poly.pdbx_strand_id
1 'polypeptide(L)' 'MFHQKGSDDQAAALKARAAAQGLTLKAWLGKLAEEPPAAAPRKPLKTGRGMLAKYGPAPSAEEIDENRKDMFRGFAQDF' A
#
# COMPACT_ATOMS: atom_id res chain seq x y z
N MET A 1 -3.62 13.50 -33.38
CA MET A 1 -4.87 12.94 -32.81
C MET A 1 -4.49 11.93 -31.74
N PHE A 2 -4.54 12.31 -30.46
CA PHE A 2 -4.16 11.44 -29.35
C PHE A 2 -5.40 10.70 -28.81
N HIS A 3 -5.44 9.39 -29.09
CA HIS A 3 -6.07 8.30 -28.34
C HIS A 3 -7.29 8.61 -27.44
N GLN A 4 -8.48 8.58 -28.04
CA GLN A 4 -9.76 8.35 -27.33
C GLN A 4 -9.98 6.87 -26.95
N LYS A 5 -9.03 5.98 -27.27
CA LYS A 5 -9.15 4.52 -27.08
C LYS A 5 -9.10 4.09 -25.59
N GLY A 6 -8.43 4.85 -24.73
CA GLY A 6 -8.24 4.48 -23.31
C GLY A 6 -9.48 4.63 -22.43
N SER A 7 -10.43 5.49 -22.79
CA SER A 7 -11.64 5.74 -21.99
C SER A 7 -12.71 4.69 -22.23
N ASP A 8 -12.90 4.30 -23.49
CA ASP A 8 -13.95 3.36 -23.88
C ASP A 8 -13.63 1.93 -23.42
N ASP A 9 -12.34 1.54 -23.48
CA ASP A 9 -11.86 0.25 -23.00
C ASP A 9 -12.04 0.10 -21.48
N GLN A 10 -11.84 1.18 -20.72
CA GLN A 10 -12.08 1.20 -19.27
C GLN A 10 -13.57 1.10 -18.95
N ALA A 11 -14.42 1.82 -19.68
CA ALA A 11 -15.86 1.75 -19.51
C ALA A 11 -16.40 0.33 -19.80
N ALA A 12 -15.87 -0.33 -20.83
CA ALA A 12 -16.21 -1.71 -21.15
C ALA A 12 -15.77 -2.69 -20.03
N ALA A 13 -14.55 -2.52 -19.50
CA ALA A 13 -14.04 -3.35 -18.41
C ALA A 13 -14.89 -3.23 -17.13
N LEU A 14 -15.35 -2.03 -16.78
CA LEU A 14 -16.22 -1.82 -15.61
C LEU A 14 -17.61 -2.45 -15.82
N LYS A 15 -18.19 -2.33 -17.02
CA LYS A 15 -19.45 -3.00 -17.35
C LYS A 15 -19.34 -4.52 -17.26
N ALA A 16 -18.24 -5.10 -17.75
CA ALA A 16 -17.99 -6.54 -17.66
C ALA A 16 -17.88 -7.03 -16.21
N ARG A 17 -17.23 -6.26 -15.33
CA ARG A 17 -17.13 -6.56 -13.89
C ARG A 17 -18.50 -6.53 -13.20
N ALA A 18 -19.33 -5.54 -13.51
CA ALA A 18 -20.69 -5.47 -12.99
C ALA A 18 -21.55 -6.65 -13.47
N ALA A 19 -21.47 -6.97 -14.76
CA ALA A 19 -22.20 -8.09 -15.37
C ALA A 19 -21.78 -9.45 -14.79
N ALA A 20 -20.49 -9.65 -14.50
CA ALA A 20 -19.99 -10.85 -13.85
C ALA A 20 -20.57 -11.07 -12.44
N GLN A 21 -21.07 -10.00 -11.79
CA GLN A 21 -21.77 -10.05 -10.51
C GLN A 21 -23.30 -10.04 -10.67
N GLY A 22 -23.82 -10.10 -11.89
CA GLY A 22 -25.26 -10.04 -12.17
C GLY A 22 -25.87 -8.66 -11.90
N LEU A 23 -25.06 -7.61 -11.85
CA LEU A 23 -25.49 -6.25 -11.50
C LEU A 23 -25.40 -5.31 -12.71
N THR A 24 -26.24 -4.29 -12.71
CA THR A 24 -26.01 -3.13 -13.58
C THR A 24 -24.79 -2.35 -13.08
N LEU A 25 -24.11 -1.64 -13.98
CA LEU A 25 -22.94 -0.82 -13.59
C LEU A 25 -23.26 0.15 -12.44
N LYS A 26 -24.44 0.79 -12.48
CA LYS A 26 -24.89 1.71 -11.43
C LYS A 26 -25.10 1.00 -10.09
N ALA A 27 -25.72 -0.17 -10.08
CA ALA A 27 -25.94 -0.95 -8.87
C ALA A 27 -24.61 -1.46 -8.27
N TRP A 28 -23.68 -1.88 -9.14
CA TRP A 28 -22.35 -2.31 -8.74
C TRP A 28 -21.52 -1.18 -8.12
N LEU A 29 -21.53 0.01 -8.73
CA LEU A 29 -20.88 1.21 -8.18
C LEU A 29 -21.51 1.65 -6.85
N GLY A 30 -22.84 1.55 -6.72
CA GLY A 30 -23.54 1.83 -5.47
C GLY A 30 -23.08 0.90 -4.33
N LYS A 31 -22.95 -0.41 -4.59
CA LYS A 31 -22.39 -1.35 -3.60
C LYS A 31 -20.96 -1.01 -3.19
N LEU A 32 -20.11 -0.58 -4.12
CA LEU A 32 -18.75 -0.15 -3.80
C LEU A 32 -18.70 1.13 -2.95
N ALA A 33 -19.69 2.01 -3.09
CA ALA A 33 -19.78 3.23 -2.30
C ALA A 33 -20.31 3.00 -0.88
N GLU A 34 -21.13 1.95 -0.70
CA GLU A 34 -21.63 1.53 0.61
C GLU A 34 -20.67 0.57 1.35
N GLU A 35 -19.73 -0.05 0.64
CA GLU A 35 -18.60 -0.75 1.27
C GLU A 35 -17.73 0.33 1.96
N PRO A 36 -17.64 0.36 3.30
CA PRO A 36 -16.75 1.29 3.96
C PRO A 36 -15.34 1.06 3.38
N PRO A 37 -14.59 2.12 2.99
CA PRO A 37 -13.27 1.95 2.42
C PRO A 37 -12.50 1.10 3.41
N ALA A 38 -12.19 -0.15 3.04
CA ALA A 38 -11.86 -1.17 4.01
C ALA A 38 -10.77 -0.64 4.95
N ALA A 39 -11.18 -0.15 6.11
CA ALA A 39 -10.35 0.07 7.28
C ALA A 39 -10.13 -1.30 7.94
N ALA A 40 -9.98 -2.34 7.12
CA ALA A 40 -9.32 -3.53 7.55
C ALA A 40 -7.86 -3.12 7.72
N PRO A 41 -7.27 -3.22 8.92
CA PRO A 41 -5.83 -3.17 9.04
C PRO A 41 -5.30 -4.27 8.13
N ARG A 42 -4.78 -3.88 6.97
CA ARG A 42 -4.13 -4.81 6.06
C ARG A 42 -3.08 -5.50 6.91
N LYS A 43 -3.27 -6.80 7.18
CA LYS A 43 -2.27 -7.61 7.89
C LYS A 43 -0.93 -7.21 7.28
N PRO A 44 0.05 -6.78 8.09
CA PRO A 44 1.30 -6.28 7.55
C PRO A 44 1.79 -7.27 6.52
N LEU A 45 1.92 -6.82 5.26
CA LEU A 45 2.34 -7.69 4.18
C LEU A 45 3.63 -8.37 4.64
N LYS A 46 3.83 -9.66 4.34
CA LYS A 46 5.08 -10.38 4.65
C LYS A 46 6.28 -9.86 3.82
N THR A 47 6.23 -8.61 3.37
CA THR A 47 7.31 -7.88 2.75
C THR A 47 8.12 -7.19 3.86
N GLY A 48 9.41 -6.93 3.61
CA GLY A 48 10.24 -6.21 4.59
C GLY A 48 9.60 -4.90 5.05
N ARG A 49 9.02 -4.14 4.11
CA ARG A 49 8.28 -2.90 4.40
C ARG A 49 7.04 -3.13 5.28
N GLY A 50 6.30 -4.21 5.06
CA GLY A 50 5.13 -4.52 5.88
C GLY A 50 5.52 -4.90 7.31
N MET A 51 6.54 -5.75 7.48
CA MET A 51 7.02 -6.13 8.82
C MET A 51 7.51 -4.95 9.67
N LEU A 52 8.08 -3.93 9.04
CA LEU A 52 8.61 -2.76 9.72
C LEU A 52 7.55 -1.70 10.06
N ALA A 53 6.35 -1.78 9.48
CA ALA A 53 5.32 -0.76 9.65
C ALA A 53 4.87 -0.55 11.11
N LYS A 54 5.02 -1.57 11.98
CA LYS A 54 4.72 -1.46 13.42
C LYS A 54 5.67 -0.54 14.20
N TYR A 55 6.83 -0.20 13.64
CA TYR A 55 7.84 0.60 14.31
C TYR A 55 7.74 2.11 13.99
N GLY A 56 6.76 2.51 13.17
CA GLY A 56 6.60 3.90 12.76
C GLY A 56 7.49 4.29 11.57
N PRO A 57 7.71 5.59 11.34
CA PRO A 57 8.63 6.09 10.32
C PRO A 57 10.05 5.55 10.52
N ALA A 58 10.82 5.48 9.42
CA ALA A 58 12.25 5.17 9.53
C ALA A 58 12.97 6.31 10.29
N PRO A 59 13.96 6.00 11.14
CA PRO A 59 14.80 7.01 11.79
C PRO A 59 15.61 7.80 10.75
N SER A 60 16.08 8.98 11.14
CA SER A 60 16.96 9.80 10.30
C SER A 60 18.36 9.18 10.16
N ALA A 61 19.13 9.65 9.17
CA ALA A 61 20.51 9.20 8.99
C ALA A 61 21.39 9.60 10.19
N GLU A 62 21.17 10.80 10.73
CA GLU A 62 21.87 11.32 11.90
C GLU A 62 21.61 10.47 13.14
N GLU A 63 20.35 10.08 13.38
CA GLU A 63 19.96 9.19 14.49
C GLU A 63 20.61 7.81 14.37
N ILE A 64 20.68 7.26 13.13
CA ILE A 64 21.36 5.99 12.87
C ILE A 64 22.86 6.11 13.13
N ASP A 65 23.50 7.20 12.70
CA ASP A 65 24.93 7.41 12.88
C ASP A 65 25.32 7.62 14.35
N GLU A 66 24.50 8.34 15.13
CA GLU A 66 24.69 8.48 16.57
C GLU A 66 24.53 7.14 17.29
N ASN A 67 23.46 6.38 17.00
CA ASN A 67 23.26 5.04 17.56
C ASN A 67 24.43 4.12 17.22
N ARG A 68 24.94 4.18 15.98
CA ARG A 68 26.12 3.42 15.55
C ARG A 68 27.36 3.82 16.35
N LYS A 69 27.66 5.12 16.47
CA LYS A 69 28.81 5.59 17.26
C LYS A 69 28.72 5.15 18.72
N ASP A 70 27.52 5.15 19.29
CA ASP A 70 27.27 4.69 20.65
C ASP A 70 27.48 3.17 20.81
N MET A 71 26.82 2.36 19.96
CA MET A 71 26.92 0.90 19.97
C MET A 71 28.35 0.39 19.71
N PHE A 72 29.11 1.09 18.87
CA PHE A 72 30.48 0.69 18.52
C PHE A 72 31.55 1.36 19.38
N ARG A 73 31.18 2.18 20.38
CA ARG A 73 32.15 2.91 21.23
C ARG A 73 33.13 1.98 21.95
N GLY A 74 32.67 0.83 22.42
CA GLY A 74 33.48 -0.20 23.10
C GLY A 74 33.84 -1.39 22.22
N PHE A 75 33.57 -1.33 20.91
CA PHE A 75 33.82 -2.47 20.03
C PHE A 75 35.33 -2.71 19.88
N ALA A 76 35.75 -3.94 20.19
CA ALA A 76 37.13 -4.41 20.10
C ALA A 76 38.17 -3.64 20.95
N GLN A 77 37.77 -2.98 22.04
CA GLN A 77 38.71 -2.27 22.91
C GLN A 77 39.63 -3.19 23.73
N ASP A 78 39.27 -4.47 23.92
CA ASP A 78 39.98 -5.42 24.76
C ASP A 78 40.68 -6.56 23.98
N PHE A 79 40.98 -6.38 22.68
CA PHE A 79 41.71 -7.35 21.85
C PHE A 79 43.14 -6.92 21.56
#